data_AF-A0A3D9L8N4-F1
#
_entry.id   AF-A0A3D9L8N4-F1
#
_cell.length_a   1.000
_cell.length_b   1.000
_cell.length_c   1.000
_cell.angle_alpha   90.00
_cell.angle_beta   90.00
_cell.angle_gamma   90.00
#
_symmetry.space_group_name_H-M   'P 1'
#
loop_
_entity.id
_entity.type
_entity.pdbx_description
1 polymer ?
#
loop_
_entity_poly.entity_id
_entity_poly.type
_entity_poly.pdbx_seq_one_letter_code
_entity_poly.pdbx_strand_id
1 'polypeptide(L)'
;MQKTEAPGHPEAPEVPGHPKAHGESEARSAARGGGTRPWWQPTLWFLLAAGLALVILSAVVPLVLGAGPVDRTSPVRVFFDVAGERNLPTWWNAGLLLMAGALSVAVGLLRRPARLDGRGGWAAWSGLGALLAMMSLDEFAGIHERMDGLWRRLVGDNPLPAFEWLMLGVPVAGAVVVFLWLCARVLPAPSMALYVLGIVVFFLGALGAEAVVVGVGVPLDSWAYVASYHVEELLEFTGSALLVVAPMAAVRLTSGGQTNRQTNRQTNRDTNRDTNGDASGSVSETASGPASGLQLTWHAGRRRGIEPARPASAMR
;
A
#
# COMPACT_ATOMS: atom_id res chain seq x y z
N MET A 1 79.25 -38.28 -25.04
CA MET A 1 78.84 -38.66 -26.40
C MET A 1 77.75 -39.71 -26.24
N GLN A 2 76.51 -39.58 -26.70
CA GLN A 2 75.95 -38.88 -27.86
C GLN A 2 74.56 -38.28 -27.54
N LYS A 3 74.23 -37.21 -28.27
CA LYS A 3 72.90 -36.58 -28.41
C LYS A 3 71.84 -37.60 -28.85
N THR A 4 70.61 -37.41 -28.41
CA THR A 4 69.41 -37.93 -29.09
C THR A 4 68.53 -36.75 -29.50
N GLU A 5 68.45 -36.53 -30.81
CA GLU A 5 67.51 -35.64 -31.50
C GLU A 5 66.20 -36.40 -31.80
N ALA A 6 65.13 -35.62 -32.00
CA ALA A 6 63.72 -35.99 -32.02
C ALA A 6 63.27 -36.89 -33.20
N PRO A 7 61.99 -37.31 -33.20
CA PRO A 7 61.20 -37.27 -34.42
C PRO A 7 59.86 -36.51 -34.27
N GLY A 8 59.47 -35.85 -35.36
CA GLY A 8 58.33 -34.94 -35.49
C GLY A 8 56.94 -35.57 -35.57
N HIS A 9 55.97 -34.64 -35.60
CA HIS A 9 54.51 -34.74 -35.52
C HIS A 9 53.80 -35.83 -36.35
N PRO A 10 52.61 -36.22 -35.88
CA PRO A 10 51.41 -36.09 -36.70
C PRO A 10 50.35 -35.14 -36.12
N GLU A 11 49.52 -34.70 -37.05
CA GLU A 11 48.42 -33.74 -37.04
C GLU A 11 47.20 -34.23 -36.23
N ALA A 12 46.56 -33.35 -35.45
CA ALA A 12 45.34 -33.65 -34.68
C ALA A 12 44.10 -33.10 -35.42
N PRO A 13 42.97 -33.84 -35.44
CA PRO A 13 41.80 -33.45 -36.23
C PRO A 13 40.99 -32.32 -35.59
N GLU A 14 40.46 -31.47 -36.47
CA GLU A 14 39.61 -30.31 -36.22
C GLU A 14 38.23 -30.76 -35.67
N VAL A 15 37.84 -30.27 -34.49
CA VAL A 15 36.54 -30.56 -33.87
C VAL A 15 35.51 -29.50 -34.28
N PRO A 16 34.32 -29.87 -34.81
CA PRO A 16 33.31 -28.91 -35.25
C PRO A 16 32.64 -28.17 -34.08
N GLY A 17 32.37 -26.88 -34.28
CA GLY A 17 31.99 -25.92 -33.25
C GLY A 17 30.76 -26.24 -32.40
N HIS A 18 30.87 -25.93 -31.11
CA HIS A 18 29.74 -25.78 -30.19
C HIS A 18 28.91 -24.55 -30.57
N PRO A 19 27.56 -24.64 -30.60
CA PRO A 19 26.71 -23.47 -30.75
C PRO A 19 26.91 -22.54 -29.54
N LYS A 20 27.19 -21.27 -29.83
CA LYS A 20 27.41 -20.19 -28.87
C LYS A 20 26.29 -20.12 -27.81
N ALA A 21 26.65 -20.36 -26.55
CA ALA A 21 25.83 -20.17 -25.35
C ALA A 21 25.52 -18.67 -25.03
N HIS A 22 25.41 -17.81 -26.03
CA HIS A 22 25.10 -16.39 -25.82
C HIS A 22 23.59 -16.13 -25.68
N GLY A 23 22.73 -16.96 -26.28
CA GLY A 23 21.27 -16.76 -26.23
C GLY A 23 20.63 -17.04 -24.85
N GLU A 24 21.15 -18.01 -24.10
CA GLU A 24 20.59 -18.37 -22.79
C GLU A 24 21.01 -17.38 -21.69
N SER A 25 22.19 -16.77 -21.81
CA SER A 25 22.67 -15.73 -20.89
C SER A 25 21.88 -14.43 -21.06
N GLU A 26 21.58 -14.03 -22.30
CA GLU A 26 20.74 -12.85 -22.57
C GLU A 26 19.29 -13.06 -22.15
N ALA A 27 18.73 -14.25 -22.38
CA ALA A 27 17.38 -14.60 -21.92
C ALA A 27 17.26 -14.66 -20.39
N ARG A 28 18.30 -15.13 -19.68
CA ARG A 28 18.34 -15.15 -18.21
C ARG A 28 18.63 -13.77 -17.60
N SER A 29 19.34 -12.90 -18.31
CA SER A 29 19.56 -11.50 -17.92
C SER A 29 18.27 -10.67 -18.08
N ALA A 30 17.56 -10.86 -19.19
CA ALA A 30 16.26 -10.22 -19.44
C ALA A 30 15.17 -10.64 -18.43
N ALA A 31 15.27 -11.86 -17.86
CA ALA A 31 14.34 -12.36 -16.85
C ALA A 31 14.61 -11.84 -15.42
N ARG A 32 15.72 -11.13 -15.16
CA ARG A 32 16.14 -10.74 -13.80
C ARG A 32 16.15 -9.24 -13.49
N GLY A 33 15.76 -8.36 -14.42
CA GLY A 33 16.14 -6.93 -14.31
C GLY A 33 15.04 -5.87 -14.32
N GLY A 34 13.76 -6.23 -14.29
CA GLY A 34 12.67 -5.24 -14.38
C GLY A 34 11.93 -5.07 -13.07
N GLY A 35 12.60 -4.66 -11.99
CA GLY A 35 11.92 -4.28 -10.74
C GLY A 35 11.03 -3.06 -10.98
N THR A 36 9.80 -3.27 -11.44
CA THR A 36 8.85 -2.18 -11.63
C THR A 36 8.54 -1.59 -10.27
N ARG A 37 8.91 -0.32 -10.09
CA ARG A 37 8.59 0.43 -8.88
C ARG A 37 7.07 0.33 -8.62
N PRO A 38 6.64 -0.01 -7.39
CA PRO A 38 5.22 0.01 -7.05
C PRO A 38 4.60 1.36 -7.39
N TRP A 39 3.45 1.33 -8.07
CA TRP A 39 2.80 2.53 -8.60
C TRP A 39 2.32 3.52 -7.51
N TRP A 40 2.17 3.05 -6.26
CA TRP A 40 1.81 3.85 -5.09
C TRP A 40 3.01 4.55 -4.43
N GLN A 41 4.25 4.26 -4.86
CA GLN A 41 5.45 4.88 -4.27
C GLN A 41 5.50 6.41 -4.39
N PRO A 42 5.16 7.03 -5.54
CA PRO A 42 5.18 8.49 -5.64
C PRO A 42 4.22 9.16 -4.63
N THR A 43 3.05 8.55 -4.41
CA THR A 43 2.10 9.01 -3.40
C THR A 43 2.71 8.93 -2.01
N LEU A 44 3.34 7.80 -1.64
CA LEU A 44 4.01 7.68 -0.35
C LEU A 44 5.07 8.78 -0.16
N TRP A 45 5.96 8.98 -1.13
CA TRP A 45 7.00 10.01 -1.03
C TRP A 45 6.45 11.42 -0.90
N PHE A 46 5.38 11.74 -1.62
CA PHE A 46 4.71 13.04 -1.48
C PHE A 46 4.16 13.23 -0.06
N LEU A 47 3.47 12.23 0.49
CA LEU A 47 2.89 12.30 1.83
C LEU A 47 3.98 12.42 2.91
N LEU A 48 5.07 11.67 2.79
CA LEU A 48 6.21 11.76 3.71
C LEU A 48 6.88 13.14 3.64
N ALA A 49 7.08 13.69 2.45
CA ALA A 49 7.65 15.02 2.28
C ALA A 49 6.76 16.11 2.86
N ALA A 50 5.44 16.01 2.67
CA ALA A 50 4.47 16.95 3.24
C ALA A 50 4.45 16.87 4.78
N GLY A 51 4.43 15.66 5.36
CA GLY A 51 4.52 15.49 6.81
C GLY A 51 5.82 16.04 7.39
N LEU A 52 6.96 15.74 6.76
CA LEU A 52 8.26 16.29 7.17
C LEU A 52 8.29 17.82 7.09
N ALA A 53 7.68 18.42 6.07
CA ALA A 53 7.60 19.87 5.93
C ALA A 53 6.79 20.51 7.08
N LEU A 54 5.70 19.88 7.52
CA LEU A 54 4.93 20.34 8.69
C LEU A 54 5.74 20.26 9.98
N VAL A 55 6.47 19.16 10.20
CA VAL A 55 7.36 19.00 11.37
C VAL A 55 8.47 20.06 11.37
N ILE A 56 9.10 20.31 10.22
CA ILE A 56 10.12 21.36 10.09
C ILE A 56 9.51 22.74 10.35
N LEU A 57 8.33 23.02 9.81
CA LEU A 57 7.66 24.30 9.99
C LEU A 57 7.33 24.54 11.48
N SER A 58 6.80 23.53 12.16
CA SER A 58 6.57 23.56 13.61
C SER A 58 7.84 23.89 14.40
N ALA A 59 8.98 23.27 14.05
CA ALA A 59 10.25 23.49 14.72
C ALA A 59 10.84 24.89 14.47
N VAL A 60 10.65 25.44 13.26
CA VAL A 60 11.23 26.72 12.84
C VAL A 60 10.44 27.92 13.37
N VAL A 61 9.11 27.84 13.41
CA VAL A 61 8.24 28.95 13.85
C VAL A 61 8.64 29.56 15.21
N PRO A 62 8.85 28.79 16.30
CA PRO A 62 9.23 29.37 17.58
C PRO A 62 10.62 30.05 17.53
N LEU A 63 11.56 29.53 16.74
CA LEU A 63 12.89 30.13 16.57
C LEU A 63 12.81 31.50 15.87
N VAL A 64 11.99 31.61 14.82
CA VAL A 64 11.77 32.87 14.10
C VAL A 64 11.07 33.92 14.98
N LEU A 65 10.15 33.47 15.85
CA LEU A 65 9.43 34.34 16.77
C LEU A 65 10.25 34.72 18.02
N GLY A 66 11.42 34.12 18.24
CA GLY A 66 12.18 34.29 19.49
C GLY A 66 11.47 33.72 20.71
N ALA A 67 10.57 32.76 20.52
CA ALA A 67 9.77 32.15 21.57
C ALA A 67 10.57 31.08 22.33
N GLY A 68 10.30 30.94 23.63
CA GLY A 68 10.86 29.86 24.43
C GLY A 68 10.33 28.47 24.02
N PRO A 69 10.91 27.36 24.50
CA PRO A 69 10.59 26.00 24.07
C PRO A 69 9.12 25.62 24.17
N VAL A 70 8.39 26.17 25.15
CA VAL A 70 6.97 25.85 25.41
C VAL A 70 6.03 27.07 25.32
N ASP A 71 6.55 28.23 24.92
CA ASP A 71 5.75 29.46 24.82
C ASP A 71 4.75 29.44 23.67
N ARG A 72 3.47 29.17 23.97
CA ARG A 72 2.37 29.08 22.99
C ARG A 72 1.51 30.34 22.90
N THR A 73 2.05 31.51 23.23
CA THR A 73 1.27 32.78 23.18
C THR A 73 0.95 33.25 21.76
N SER A 74 1.78 32.91 20.78
CA SER A 74 1.58 33.30 19.38
C SER A 74 0.55 32.40 18.68
N PRO A 75 -0.52 32.96 18.09
CA PRO A 75 -1.48 32.19 17.29
C PRO A 75 -0.83 31.47 16.11
N VAL A 76 0.21 32.06 15.52
CA VAL A 76 0.96 31.45 14.40
C VAL A 76 1.67 30.19 14.88
N ARG A 77 2.28 30.23 16.07
CA ARG A 77 2.90 29.04 16.65
C ARG A 77 1.86 27.97 16.92
N VAL A 78 0.76 28.30 17.61
CA VAL A 78 -0.30 27.34 17.93
C VAL A 78 -0.87 26.67 16.67
N PHE A 79 -0.99 27.40 15.57
CA PHE A 79 -1.51 26.87 14.32
C PHE A 79 -0.59 25.85 13.64
N PHE A 80 0.73 25.97 13.80
CA PHE A 80 1.73 25.08 13.20
C PHE A 80 2.36 24.10 14.18
N ASP A 81 2.12 24.22 15.49
CA ASP A 81 2.73 23.38 16.52
C ASP A 81 2.24 21.93 16.39
N VAL A 82 3.14 21.00 16.08
CA VAL A 82 2.75 19.58 15.94
C VAL A 82 2.26 18.99 17.27
N ALA A 83 2.71 19.49 18.43
CA ALA A 83 2.20 19.03 19.74
C ALA A 83 0.84 19.64 20.14
N GLY A 84 0.20 20.41 19.26
CA GLY A 84 -1.09 21.03 19.52
C GLY A 84 -2.24 20.22 18.93
N GLU A 85 -3.41 20.28 19.57
CA GLU A 85 -4.64 19.78 18.98
C GLU A 85 -5.34 20.83 18.10
N ARG A 86 -6.20 20.37 17.18
CA ARG A 86 -7.15 21.19 16.40
C ARG A 86 -6.49 22.29 15.57
N ASN A 87 -5.34 21.97 15.02
CA ASN A 87 -4.57 22.86 14.17
C ASN A 87 -4.22 22.20 12.83
N LEU A 88 -3.28 22.78 12.07
CA LEU A 88 -2.94 22.28 10.74
C LEU A 88 -2.28 20.88 10.77
N PRO A 89 -1.25 20.61 11.61
CA PRO A 89 -0.74 19.27 11.85
C PRO A 89 -1.82 18.21 12.18
N THR A 90 -2.67 18.46 13.18
CA THR A 90 -3.72 17.49 13.57
C THR A 90 -4.69 17.24 12.41
N TRP A 91 -5.10 18.29 11.70
CA TRP A 91 -5.98 18.16 10.54
C TRP A 91 -5.36 17.33 9.42
N TRP A 92 -4.05 17.51 9.17
CA TRP A 92 -3.31 16.73 8.20
C TRP A 92 -3.32 15.25 8.57
N ASN A 93 -2.91 14.89 9.79
CA ASN A 93 -2.84 13.49 10.23
C ASN A 93 -4.23 12.83 10.25
N ALA A 94 -5.22 13.49 10.86
CA ALA A 94 -6.60 13.01 10.88
C ALA A 94 -7.16 12.84 9.45
N GLY A 95 -6.82 13.75 8.54
CA GLY A 95 -7.19 13.67 7.12
C GLY A 95 -6.56 12.48 6.40
N LEU A 96 -5.29 12.17 6.67
CA LEU A 96 -4.63 10.98 6.13
C LEU A 96 -5.29 9.69 6.63
N LEU A 97 -5.60 9.59 7.92
CA LEU A 97 -6.28 8.44 8.49
C LEU A 97 -7.68 8.24 7.89
N LEU A 98 -8.45 9.32 7.75
CA LEU A 98 -9.77 9.27 7.10
C LEU A 98 -9.67 8.86 5.63
N MET A 99 -8.69 9.40 4.90
CA MET A 99 -8.40 9.04 3.51
C MET A 99 -8.04 7.56 3.39
N ALA A 100 -7.16 7.05 4.25
CA ALA A 100 -6.79 5.64 4.31
C ALA A 100 -8.01 4.76 4.56
N GLY A 101 -8.89 5.17 5.49
CA GLY A 101 -10.14 4.47 5.77
C GLY A 101 -11.10 4.45 4.58
N ALA A 102 -11.30 5.59 3.93
CA ALA A 102 -12.13 5.71 2.74
C ALA A 102 -11.60 4.86 1.57
N LEU A 103 -10.29 4.89 1.32
CA LEU A 103 -9.64 4.07 0.29
C LEU A 103 -9.76 2.58 0.58
N SER A 104 -9.67 2.18 1.86
CA SER A 104 -9.90 0.78 2.29
C SER A 104 -11.29 0.31 1.87
N VAL A 105 -12.33 1.09 2.20
CA VAL A 105 -13.71 0.79 1.82
C VAL A 105 -13.88 0.77 0.30
N ALA A 106 -13.33 1.76 -0.40
CA ALA A 106 -13.42 1.86 -1.87
C ALA A 106 -12.78 0.65 -2.57
N VAL A 107 -11.60 0.21 -2.12
CA VAL A 107 -10.93 -1.00 -2.63
C VAL A 107 -11.77 -2.24 -2.32
N GLY A 108 -12.35 -2.35 -1.12
CA GLY A 108 -13.28 -3.41 -0.78
C GLY A 108 -14.50 -3.48 -1.70
N LEU A 109 -15.11 -2.33 -2.01
CA LEU A 109 -16.22 -2.23 -2.96
C LEU A 109 -15.82 -2.65 -4.37
N LEU A 110 -14.64 -2.23 -4.85
CA LEU A 110 -14.14 -2.55 -6.18
C LEU A 110 -13.84 -4.04 -6.36
N ARG A 111 -13.32 -4.70 -5.31
CA ARG A 111 -12.90 -6.11 -5.35
C ARG A 111 -14.06 -7.09 -5.07
N ARG A 112 -15.16 -6.61 -4.48
CA ARG A 112 -16.31 -7.43 -4.06
C ARG A 112 -17.03 -8.15 -5.22
N PRO A 113 -17.37 -7.53 -6.35
CA PRO A 113 -18.10 -8.20 -7.44
C PRO A 113 -17.32 -9.39 -8.03
N ALA A 114 -16.00 -9.22 -8.15
CA ALA A 114 -15.09 -10.25 -8.66
C ALA A 114 -14.67 -11.28 -7.59
N ARG A 115 -15.13 -11.13 -6.34
CA ARG A 115 -14.82 -12.01 -5.20
C ARG A 115 -13.32 -12.29 -5.02
N LEU A 116 -12.49 -11.27 -5.28
CA LEU A 116 -11.02 -11.43 -5.30
C LEU A 116 -10.44 -11.83 -3.94
N ASP A 117 -11.14 -11.52 -2.85
CA ASP A 117 -10.72 -11.77 -1.47
C ASP A 117 -11.68 -12.76 -0.75
N GLY A 118 -12.47 -13.52 -1.50
CA GLY A 118 -13.42 -14.52 -0.95
C GLY A 118 -14.59 -13.91 -0.16
N ARG A 119 -15.23 -14.73 0.70
CA ARG A 119 -16.44 -14.35 1.46
C ARG A 119 -16.19 -13.30 2.54
N GLY A 120 -14.96 -13.19 3.06
CA GLY A 120 -14.58 -12.29 4.15
C GLY A 120 -14.01 -10.94 3.71
N GLY A 121 -13.67 -10.77 2.42
CA GLY A 121 -12.95 -9.59 1.94
C GLY A 121 -13.64 -8.26 2.22
N TRP A 122 -14.95 -8.18 1.97
CA TRP A 122 -15.73 -6.98 2.25
C TRP A 122 -15.65 -6.57 3.72
N ALA A 123 -15.87 -7.53 4.63
CA ALA A 123 -15.83 -7.27 6.07
C ALA A 123 -14.44 -6.84 6.54
N ALA A 124 -13.38 -7.43 6.01
CA ALA A 124 -12.00 -7.05 6.32
C ALA A 124 -11.68 -5.62 5.85
N TRP A 125 -11.98 -5.27 4.59
CA TRP A 125 -11.77 -3.93 4.06
C TRP A 125 -12.62 -2.87 4.76
N SER A 126 -13.90 -3.16 5.03
CA SER A 126 -14.78 -2.23 5.76
C SER A 126 -14.38 -2.08 7.22
N GLY A 127 -13.89 -3.16 7.86
CA GLY A 127 -13.40 -3.12 9.22
C GLY A 127 -12.13 -2.29 9.36
N LEU A 128 -11.18 -2.41 8.41
CA LEU A 128 -10.00 -1.54 8.35
C LEU A 128 -10.42 -0.08 8.10
N GLY A 129 -11.39 0.13 7.21
CA GLY A 129 -11.99 1.45 6.99
C GLY A 129 -12.54 2.08 8.26
N ALA A 130 -13.32 1.32 9.03
CA ALA A 130 -13.90 1.76 10.29
C ALA A 130 -12.83 2.02 11.36
N LEU A 131 -11.84 1.13 11.49
CA LEU A 131 -10.72 1.32 12.42
C LEU A 131 -9.99 2.63 12.15
N LEU A 132 -9.62 2.88 10.89
CA LEU A 132 -8.89 4.09 10.48
C LEU A 132 -9.74 5.36 10.64
N ALA A 133 -11.04 5.28 10.38
CA ALA A 133 -11.97 6.39 10.66
C ALA A 133 -12.09 6.68 12.16
N MET A 134 -12.06 5.65 13.02
CA MET A 134 -12.04 5.84 14.46
C MET A 134 -10.72 6.44 14.95
N MET A 135 -9.57 6.00 14.41
CA MET A 135 -8.28 6.65 14.67
C MET A 135 -8.29 8.11 14.23
N SER A 136 -8.83 8.42 13.04
CA SER A 136 -8.98 9.80 12.56
C SER A 136 -9.84 10.66 13.50
N LEU A 137 -10.93 10.09 14.02
CA LEU A 137 -11.80 10.77 14.97
C LEU A 137 -11.08 11.04 16.29
N ASP A 138 -10.34 10.06 16.79
CA ASP A 138 -9.55 10.20 18.01
C ASP A 138 -8.48 11.27 17.87
N GLU A 139 -7.70 11.24 16.79
CA GLU A 139 -6.68 12.24 16.45
C GLU A 139 -7.23 13.67 16.50
N PHE A 140 -8.39 13.89 15.88
CA PHE A 140 -8.98 15.24 15.84
C PHE A 140 -9.64 15.64 17.16
N ALA A 141 -10.22 14.68 17.88
CA ALA A 141 -11.06 14.95 19.04
C ALA A 141 -10.36 14.71 20.38
N GLY A 142 -9.15 14.16 20.43
CA GLY A 142 -8.44 13.81 21.66
C GLY A 142 -9.25 12.87 22.54
N ILE A 143 -9.83 11.80 21.98
CA ILE A 143 -10.70 10.90 22.77
C ILE A 143 -9.84 10.19 23.82
N HIS A 144 -8.67 9.70 23.45
CA HIS A 144 -7.74 9.01 24.36
C HIS A 144 -7.30 9.92 25.53
N GLU A 145 -7.09 11.22 25.30
CA GLU A 145 -6.77 12.17 26.38
C GLU A 145 -7.92 12.30 27.40
N ARG A 146 -9.17 12.19 26.93
CA ARG A 146 -10.35 12.24 27.81
C ARG A 146 -10.56 10.96 28.61
N MET A 147 -9.91 9.86 28.22
CA MET A 147 -10.06 8.56 28.89
C MET A 147 -9.42 8.57 30.28
N ASP A 148 -8.38 9.37 30.51
CA ASP A 148 -7.76 9.57 31.83
C ASP A 148 -8.80 10.07 32.85
N GLY A 149 -9.55 11.11 32.47
CA GLY A 149 -10.61 11.67 33.29
C GLY A 149 -11.78 10.70 33.53
N LEU A 150 -12.03 9.77 32.60
CA LEU A 150 -13.05 8.75 32.75
C LEU A 150 -12.61 7.64 33.71
N TRP A 151 -11.37 7.15 33.58
CA TRP A 151 -10.81 6.11 34.45
C TRP A 151 -10.84 6.52 35.92
N ARG A 152 -10.34 7.73 36.22
CA ARG A 152 -10.34 8.28 37.59
C ARG A 152 -11.73 8.30 38.23
N ARG A 153 -12.78 8.56 37.43
CA ARG A 153 -14.18 8.58 37.92
C ARG A 153 -14.77 7.20 38.13
N LEU A 154 -14.33 6.20 37.37
CA LEU A 154 -14.90 4.84 37.40
C LEU A 154 -14.17 3.91 38.38
N VAL A 155 -12.85 4.03 38.49
CA VAL A 155 -12.00 3.07 39.23
C VAL A 155 -11.28 3.72 40.40
N GLY A 156 -10.89 4.99 40.29
CA GLY A 156 -10.13 5.73 41.30
C GLY A 156 -8.67 5.94 40.90
N ASP A 157 -7.79 6.07 41.89
CA ASP A 157 -6.36 6.39 41.68
C ASP A 157 -5.62 5.28 40.92
N ASN A 158 -4.76 5.67 39.98
CA ASN A 158 -4.03 4.76 39.13
C ASN A 158 -2.61 4.49 39.68
N PRO A 159 -2.13 3.23 39.75
CA PRO A 159 -0.73 2.93 40.05
C PRO A 159 0.28 3.42 38.99
N LEU A 160 -0.18 3.74 37.77
CA LEU A 160 0.59 4.31 36.67
C LEU A 160 -0.04 5.64 36.22
N PRO A 161 0.12 6.72 37.01
CA PRO A 161 -0.52 8.01 36.72
C PRO A 161 -0.04 8.68 35.42
N ALA A 162 1.07 8.21 34.84
CA ALA A 162 1.59 8.68 33.55
C ALA A 162 0.99 7.93 32.33
N PHE A 163 0.16 6.90 32.52
CA PHE A 163 -0.34 6.06 31.43
C PHE A 163 -1.78 5.60 31.69
N GLU A 164 -2.67 6.50 32.11
CA GLU A 164 -4.00 6.09 32.59
C GLU A 164 -4.89 5.58 31.45
N TRP A 165 -4.85 6.22 30.29
CA TRP A 165 -5.50 5.74 29.07
C TRP A 165 -4.99 4.36 28.66
N LEU A 166 -3.74 4.00 28.95
CA LEU A 166 -3.12 2.72 28.54
C LEU A 166 -3.85 1.52 29.15
N MET A 167 -4.48 1.68 30.33
CA MET A 167 -5.27 0.61 30.95
C MET A 167 -6.49 0.22 30.09
N LEU A 168 -7.11 1.22 29.45
CA LEU A 168 -8.20 1.00 28.51
C LEU A 168 -7.68 0.74 27.09
N GLY A 169 -6.50 1.27 26.75
CA GLY A 169 -5.82 1.10 25.47
C GLY A 169 -5.33 -0.33 25.23
N VAL A 170 -4.82 -1.04 26.25
CA VAL A 170 -4.28 -2.40 26.10
C VAL A 170 -5.32 -3.41 25.61
N PRO A 171 -6.53 -3.51 26.19
CA PRO A 171 -7.58 -4.39 25.66
C PRO A 171 -7.97 -4.04 24.21
N VAL A 172 -8.05 -2.74 23.89
CA VAL A 172 -8.37 -2.26 22.54
C VAL A 172 -7.26 -2.66 21.56
N ALA A 173 -5.99 -2.46 21.92
CA ALA A 173 -4.84 -2.88 21.12
C ALA A 173 -4.83 -4.40 20.88
N GLY A 174 -5.16 -5.19 21.91
CA GLY A 174 -5.32 -6.65 21.77
C GLY A 174 -6.40 -7.02 20.76
N ALA A 175 -7.56 -6.35 20.80
CA ALA A 175 -8.62 -6.55 19.82
C ALA A 175 -8.19 -6.15 18.40
N VAL A 176 -7.45 -5.05 18.26
CA VAL A 176 -6.88 -4.61 16.97
C VAL A 176 -5.89 -5.64 16.43
N VAL A 177 -4.99 -6.20 17.26
CA VAL A 177 -4.05 -7.24 16.83
C VAL A 177 -4.78 -8.49 16.32
N VAL A 178 -5.79 -8.97 17.05
CA VAL A 178 -6.61 -10.10 16.62
C VAL A 178 -7.33 -9.77 15.30
N PHE A 179 -7.89 -8.57 15.19
CA PHE A 179 -8.56 -8.11 13.98
C PHE A 179 -7.60 -8.06 12.77
N LEU A 180 -6.40 -7.50 12.92
CA LEU A 180 -5.39 -7.46 11.86
C LEU A 180 -4.93 -8.85 11.44
N TRP A 181 -4.78 -9.77 12.39
CA TRP A 181 -4.48 -11.17 12.09
C TRP A 181 -5.60 -11.85 11.29
N LEU A 182 -6.87 -11.58 11.60
CA LEU A 182 -8.00 -12.05 10.80
C LEU A 182 -7.99 -11.45 9.39
N CYS A 183 -7.70 -10.15 9.25
CA CYS A 183 -7.53 -9.49 7.96
C CYS A 183 -6.39 -10.10 7.14
N ALA A 184 -5.26 -10.43 7.79
CA ALA A 184 -4.10 -11.05 7.13
C ALA A 184 -4.39 -12.42 6.50
N ARG A 185 -5.42 -13.13 7.00
CA ARG A 185 -5.89 -14.41 6.43
C ARG A 185 -6.66 -14.25 5.12
N VAL A 186 -7.11 -13.03 4.81
CA VAL A 186 -8.10 -12.76 3.75
C VAL A 186 -7.55 -11.78 2.71
N LEU A 187 -6.81 -10.77 3.14
CA LEU A 187 -6.38 -9.66 2.30
C LEU A 187 -5.01 -9.89 1.66
N PRO A 188 -4.69 -9.21 0.55
CA PRO A 188 -3.40 -9.33 -0.11
C PRO A 188 -2.22 -9.00 0.81
N ALA A 189 -1.20 -9.85 0.82
CA ALA A 189 -0.01 -9.69 1.67
C ALA A 189 0.71 -8.34 1.53
N PRO A 190 0.89 -7.75 0.33
CA PRO A 190 1.52 -6.43 0.20
C PRO A 190 0.74 -5.31 0.92
N SER A 191 -0.59 -5.34 0.86
CA SER A 191 -1.44 -4.38 1.58
C SER A 191 -1.35 -4.58 3.07
N MET A 192 -1.41 -5.83 3.54
CA MET A 192 -1.33 -6.13 4.97
C MET A 192 0.03 -5.79 5.58
N ALA A 193 1.12 -5.98 4.82
CA ALA A 193 2.45 -5.55 5.25
C ALA A 193 2.50 -4.03 5.49
N LEU A 194 1.89 -3.24 4.60
CA LEU A 194 1.81 -1.78 4.75
C LEU A 194 0.87 -1.36 5.89
N TYR A 195 -0.27 -2.04 6.09
CA TYR A 195 -1.13 -1.77 7.24
C TYR A 195 -0.43 -2.04 8.57
N VAL A 196 0.20 -3.21 8.70
CA VAL A 196 0.91 -3.58 9.92
C VAL A 196 2.09 -2.63 10.16
N LEU A 197 2.89 -2.34 9.14
CA LEU A 197 3.99 -1.40 9.28
C LEU A 197 3.50 0.01 9.65
N GLY A 198 2.44 0.50 8.99
CA GLY A 198 1.86 1.80 9.27
C GLY A 198 1.32 1.92 10.69
N ILE A 199 0.56 0.93 11.15
CA ILE A 199 0.03 0.87 12.53
C ILE A 199 1.17 0.80 13.54
N VAL A 200 2.18 -0.05 13.32
CA VAL A 200 3.34 -0.16 14.23
C VAL A 200 4.11 1.16 14.30
N VAL A 201 4.39 1.79 13.16
CA VAL A 201 5.12 3.06 13.12
C VAL A 201 4.31 4.19 13.76
N PHE A 202 3.00 4.23 13.53
CA PHE A 202 2.08 5.18 14.16
C PHE A 202 2.12 5.07 15.69
N PHE A 203 1.82 3.88 16.23
CA PHE A 203 1.80 3.69 17.69
C PHE A 203 3.19 3.73 18.33
N LEU A 204 4.27 3.47 17.58
CA LEU A 204 5.62 3.69 18.08
C LEU A 204 5.91 5.18 18.32
N GLY A 205 5.31 6.07 17.53
CA GLY A 205 5.26 7.50 17.83
C GLY A 205 4.53 7.73 19.16
N ALA A 206 3.21 7.54 19.14
CA ALA A 206 2.29 7.81 20.26
C ALA A 206 2.75 7.26 21.63
N LEU A 207 3.30 6.04 21.69
CA LEU A 207 3.75 5.44 22.95
C LEU A 207 5.24 5.67 23.24
N GLY A 208 6.06 5.77 22.18
CA GLY A 208 7.50 5.71 22.32
C GLY A 208 8.10 7.00 22.88
N ALA A 209 7.60 8.16 22.46
CA ALA A 209 8.15 9.43 22.89
C ALA A 209 7.79 9.76 24.34
N GLU A 210 6.56 9.51 24.76
CA GLU A 210 6.13 9.65 26.16
C GLU A 210 6.96 8.75 27.09
N ALA A 211 7.17 7.48 26.70
CA ALA A 211 8.00 6.54 27.47
C ALA A 211 9.46 7.00 27.60
N VAL A 212 10.03 7.60 26.55
CA VAL A 212 11.41 8.14 26.57
C VAL A 212 11.49 9.39 27.45
N VAL A 213 10.54 10.32 27.32
CA VAL A 213 10.50 11.56 28.14
C VAL A 213 10.42 11.21 29.62
N VAL A 214 9.52 10.30 29.99
CA VAL A 214 9.35 9.84 31.37
C VAL A 214 10.56 9.04 31.85
N GLY A 215 11.04 8.08 31.05
CA GLY A 215 12.13 7.19 31.43
C GLY A 215 13.50 7.88 31.59
N VAL A 216 13.75 8.93 30.79
CA VAL A 216 14.99 9.72 30.84
C VAL A 216 14.87 10.94 31.75
N GLY A 217 13.65 11.34 32.12
CA GLY A 217 13.40 12.53 32.96
C GLY A 217 13.65 13.82 32.21
N VAL A 218 13.24 13.89 30.93
CA VAL A 218 13.41 15.09 30.09
C VAL A 218 12.55 16.23 30.66
N PRO A 219 13.13 17.41 30.97
CA PRO A 219 12.33 18.54 31.47
C PRO A 219 11.32 19.02 30.43
N LEU A 220 10.06 19.16 30.82
CA LEU A 220 8.95 19.52 29.93
C LEU A 220 9.07 20.93 29.32
N ASP A 221 9.90 21.79 29.91
CA ASP A 221 10.18 23.15 29.45
C ASP A 221 11.45 23.26 28.58
N SER A 222 12.01 22.12 28.14
CA SER A 222 13.28 22.06 27.41
C SER A 222 13.12 21.89 25.89
N TRP A 223 14.15 22.28 25.13
CA TRP A 223 14.24 21.95 23.70
C TRP A 223 14.37 20.45 23.42
N ALA A 224 14.82 19.66 24.41
CA ALA A 224 14.84 18.20 24.29
C ALA A 224 13.42 17.62 24.29
N TYR A 225 12.53 18.16 25.12
CA TYR A 225 11.10 17.82 25.08
C TYR A 225 10.45 18.26 23.77
N VAL A 226 10.86 19.43 23.24
CA VAL A 226 10.41 19.86 21.92
C VAL A 226 10.82 18.87 20.83
N ALA A 227 12.08 18.45 20.82
CA ALA A 227 12.58 17.48 19.85
C ALA A 227 11.87 16.12 19.97
N SER A 228 11.53 15.66 21.18
CA SER A 228 10.87 14.37 21.36
C SER A 228 9.49 14.32 20.71
N TYR A 229 8.65 15.34 20.93
CA TYR A 229 7.31 15.36 20.31
C TYR A 229 7.39 15.59 18.79
N HIS A 230 8.44 16.26 18.26
CA HIS A 230 8.61 16.36 16.80
C HIS A 230 8.97 15.01 16.17
N VAL A 231 9.72 14.16 16.87
CA VAL A 231 10.04 12.80 16.42
C VAL A 231 8.80 11.90 16.49
N GLU A 232 8.03 12.01 17.56
CA GLU A 232 6.72 11.36 17.73
C GLU A 232 5.80 11.63 16.54
N GLU A 233 5.53 12.91 16.29
CA GLU A 233 4.64 13.38 15.21
C GLU A 233 5.13 12.95 13.83
N LEU A 234 6.45 12.96 13.61
CA LEU A 234 7.02 12.47 12.36
C LEU A 234 6.77 10.96 12.16
N LEU A 235 6.86 10.16 13.22
CA LEU A 235 6.54 8.74 13.17
C LEU A 235 5.06 8.54 12.90
N GLU A 236 4.17 9.30 13.53
CA GLU A 236 2.74 9.21 13.30
C GLU A 236 2.35 9.58 11.85
N PHE A 237 2.88 10.68 11.32
CA PHE A 237 2.65 11.05 9.92
C PHE A 237 3.18 9.98 8.95
N THR A 238 4.32 9.38 9.28
CA THR A 238 4.90 8.27 8.49
C THR A 238 3.98 7.05 8.53
N GLY A 239 3.47 6.70 9.70
CA GLY A 239 2.50 5.62 9.89
C GLY A 239 1.23 5.86 9.07
N SER A 240 0.62 7.03 9.21
CA SER A 240 -0.57 7.45 8.46
C SER A 240 -0.35 7.45 6.94
N ALA A 241 0.81 7.90 6.46
CA ALA A 241 1.16 7.85 5.03
C ALA A 241 1.24 6.41 4.50
N LEU A 242 1.82 5.49 5.27
CA LEU A 242 1.83 4.05 4.93
C LEU A 242 0.41 3.47 4.88
N LEU A 243 -0.46 3.88 5.81
CA LEU A 243 -1.86 3.45 5.85
C LEU A 243 -2.65 3.92 4.64
N VAL A 244 -2.36 5.11 4.10
CA VAL A 244 -2.98 5.61 2.86
C VAL A 244 -2.61 4.74 1.64
N VAL A 245 -1.35 4.31 1.53
CA VAL A 245 -0.90 3.50 0.38
C VAL A 245 -1.16 2.00 0.54
N ALA A 246 -1.46 1.53 1.75
CA ALA A 246 -1.81 0.13 2.02
C ALA A 246 -2.98 -0.40 1.16
N PRO A 247 -4.15 0.25 1.06
CA PRO A 247 -5.22 -0.20 0.17
C PRO A 247 -4.84 -0.09 -1.32
N MET A 248 -4.03 0.91 -1.69
CA MET A 248 -3.56 1.07 -3.08
C MET A 248 -2.72 -0.12 -3.53
N ALA A 249 -1.91 -0.72 -2.65
CA ALA A 249 -1.12 -1.91 -2.98
C ALA A 249 -1.96 -3.13 -3.41
N ALA A 250 -3.26 -3.17 -3.10
CA ALA A 250 -4.16 -4.23 -3.56
C ALA A 250 -4.62 -4.02 -5.01
N VAL A 251 -4.55 -2.80 -5.54
CA VAL A 251 -5.01 -2.48 -6.91
C VAL A 251 -3.86 -2.65 -7.89
N ARG A 252 -4.10 -3.43 -8.95
CA ARG A 252 -3.17 -3.56 -10.08
C ARG A 252 -3.66 -2.67 -11.21
N LEU A 253 -2.86 -1.69 -11.59
CA LEU A 253 -3.11 -0.92 -12.81
C LEU A 253 -2.68 -1.76 -14.01
N THR A 254 -3.64 -2.40 -14.69
CA THR A 254 -3.38 -2.99 -16.01
C THR A 254 -3.43 -1.88 -17.05
N SER A 255 -2.28 -1.49 -17.60
CA SER A 255 -2.25 -0.62 -18.77
C SER A 255 -2.94 -1.33 -19.93
N GLY A 256 -4.08 -0.80 -20.39
CA GLY A 256 -4.92 -1.37 -21.47
C GLY A 256 -4.26 -1.46 -22.86
N GLY A 257 -2.94 -1.35 -22.96
CA GLY A 257 -2.19 -1.41 -24.22
C GLY A 257 -1.69 -2.81 -24.62
N GLN A 258 -1.72 -3.81 -23.73
CA GLN A 258 -1.20 -5.15 -24.06
C GLN A 258 -2.24 -6.08 -24.68
N THR A 259 -3.52 -5.97 -24.30
CA THR A 259 -4.61 -6.73 -24.93
C THR A 259 -4.73 -6.38 -26.41
N ASN A 260 -4.63 -5.09 -26.77
CA ASN A 260 -4.71 -4.66 -28.16
C ASN A 260 -3.46 -5.02 -29.00
N ARG A 261 -2.29 -5.17 -28.38
CA ARG A 261 -1.05 -5.51 -29.10
C ARG A 261 -0.91 -7.00 -29.38
N GLN A 262 -1.51 -7.86 -28.56
CA GLN A 262 -1.56 -9.31 -28.78
C GLN A 262 -2.67 -9.69 -29.75
N THR A 263 -3.88 -9.13 -29.62
CA THR A 263 -4.94 -9.35 -30.60
C THR A 263 -4.52 -8.86 -31.98
N ASN A 264 -3.92 -7.67 -32.07
CA ASN A 264 -3.50 -7.11 -33.35
C ASN A 264 -2.27 -7.84 -33.95
N ARG A 265 -1.45 -8.53 -33.13
CA ARG A 265 -0.37 -9.40 -33.64
C ARG A 265 -0.90 -10.75 -34.11
N GLN A 266 -1.93 -11.28 -33.47
CA GLN A 266 -2.57 -12.54 -33.84
C GLN A 266 -3.34 -12.38 -35.15
N THR A 267 -4.16 -11.32 -35.26
CA THR A 267 -4.87 -10.99 -36.51
C THR A 267 -3.91 -10.73 -37.67
N ASN A 268 -2.81 -10.01 -37.46
CA ASN A 268 -1.81 -9.81 -38.53
C ASN A 268 -1.04 -11.08 -38.91
N ARG A 269 -0.99 -12.08 -38.02
CA ARG A 269 -0.38 -13.39 -38.33
C ARG A 269 -1.32 -14.26 -39.12
N ASP A 270 -2.60 -14.22 -38.80
CA ASP A 270 -3.63 -15.01 -39.46
C ASP A 270 -3.92 -14.44 -40.86
N THR A 271 -4.01 -13.11 -41.02
CA THR A 271 -4.14 -12.48 -42.35
C THR A 271 -2.93 -12.74 -43.25
N ASN A 272 -1.71 -12.70 -42.71
CA ASN A 272 -0.50 -12.95 -43.51
C ASN A 272 -0.26 -14.45 -43.81
N ARG A 273 -0.98 -15.34 -43.12
CA ARG A 273 -1.00 -16.78 -43.40
C ARG A 273 -2.02 -17.10 -44.49
N ASP A 274 -3.12 -16.36 -44.51
CA ASP A 274 -4.20 -16.49 -45.50
C ASP A 274 -3.86 -15.83 -46.84
N THR A 275 -2.95 -14.83 -46.89
CA THR A 275 -2.52 -14.18 -48.15
C THR A 275 -1.36 -14.88 -48.88
N ASN A 276 -0.81 -15.96 -48.32
CA ASN A 276 0.24 -16.77 -48.98
C ASN A 276 -0.29 -18.08 -49.58
N GLY A 277 -1.61 -18.31 -49.53
CA GLY A 277 -2.32 -19.26 -50.37
C GLY A 277 -3.30 -18.48 -51.24
N ASP A 278 -3.28 -18.70 -52.54
CA ASP A 278 -4.16 -18.09 -53.54
C ASP A 278 -3.88 -16.62 -53.89
N ALA A 279 -2.92 -16.47 -54.80
CA ALA A 279 -2.91 -15.38 -55.75
C ALA A 279 -4.11 -15.50 -56.70
N SER A 280 -5.19 -14.74 -56.45
CA SER A 280 -6.02 -14.08 -57.48
C SER A 280 -7.21 -13.35 -56.84
N GLY A 281 -7.34 -12.04 -57.05
CA GLY A 281 -8.65 -11.36 -56.98
C GLY A 281 -8.72 -10.00 -56.28
N SER A 282 -8.82 -8.96 -57.11
CA SER A 282 -9.51 -7.67 -56.92
C SER A 282 -9.37 -6.86 -55.61
N VAL A 283 -8.84 -5.66 -55.81
CA VAL A 283 -8.95 -4.45 -54.97
C VAL A 283 -10.38 -4.19 -54.47
N SER A 284 -10.52 -3.89 -53.18
CA SER A 284 -11.48 -2.87 -52.71
C SER A 284 -10.96 -2.24 -51.41
N GLU A 285 -10.73 -0.93 -51.51
CA GLU A 285 -10.25 -0.04 -50.46
C GLU A 285 -11.48 0.48 -49.70
N THR A 286 -11.57 0.22 -48.40
CA THR A 286 -12.48 0.97 -47.52
C THR A 286 -11.75 1.35 -46.23
N ALA A 287 -11.37 2.62 -46.17
CA ALA A 287 -10.92 3.26 -44.95
C ALA A 287 -12.11 3.41 -43.98
N SER A 288 -11.93 2.96 -42.74
CA SER A 288 -12.76 3.41 -41.61
C SER A 288 -11.86 3.67 -40.40
N GLY A 289 -11.92 4.91 -39.91
CA GLY A 289 -11.10 5.43 -38.82
C GLY A 289 -11.44 4.86 -37.44
N PRO A 290 -10.69 5.22 -36.39
CA PRO A 290 -10.80 4.59 -35.08
C PRO A 290 -12.06 5.07 -34.35
N ALA A 291 -13.04 4.18 -34.20
CA ALA A 291 -14.13 4.38 -33.25
C ALA A 291 -13.62 4.07 -31.83
N SER A 292 -13.38 5.12 -31.05
CA SER A 292 -13.22 5.05 -29.60
C SER A 292 -14.54 4.62 -28.95
N GLY A 293 -14.75 3.31 -28.82
CA GLY A 293 -15.88 2.70 -28.13
C GLY A 293 -15.40 1.85 -26.96
N LEU A 294 -15.78 2.23 -25.75
CA LEU A 294 -15.58 1.45 -24.53
C LEU A 294 -16.45 0.18 -24.60
N GLN A 295 -15.91 -0.95 -25.07
CA GLN A 295 -16.64 -2.23 -25.07
C GLN A 295 -16.38 -2.99 -23.77
N LEU A 296 -17.40 -3.03 -22.91
CA LEU A 296 -17.48 -3.95 -21.77
C LEU A 296 -18.02 -5.29 -22.27
N THR A 297 -17.18 -6.30 -22.45
CA THR A 297 -17.64 -7.65 -22.80
C THR A 297 -17.78 -8.52 -21.56
N TRP A 298 -19.01 -8.95 -21.28
CA TRP A 298 -19.34 -9.94 -20.25
C TRP A 298 -19.27 -11.35 -20.87
N HIS A 299 -18.41 -12.22 -20.34
CA HIS A 299 -18.50 -13.65 -20.61
C HIS A 299 -19.47 -14.32 -19.63
N ALA A 300 -20.72 -14.49 -20.07
CA ALA A 300 -21.66 -15.41 -19.42
C ALA A 300 -21.19 -16.85 -19.67
N GLY A 301 -20.70 -17.51 -18.61
CA GLY A 301 -20.39 -18.94 -18.64
C GLY A 301 -21.64 -19.76 -18.92
N ARG A 302 -21.63 -20.49 -20.04
CA ARG A 302 -22.63 -21.51 -20.40
C ARG A 302 -22.82 -22.50 -19.25
N ARG A 303 -23.98 -22.43 -18.58
CA ARG A 303 -24.51 -23.58 -17.81
C ARG A 303 -24.92 -24.65 -18.81
N ARG A 304 -24.41 -25.86 -18.66
CA ARG A 304 -24.87 -27.03 -19.41
C ARG A 304 -26.36 -27.25 -19.11
N GLY A 305 -27.13 -27.42 -20.18
CA GLY A 305 -28.56 -27.69 -20.12
C GLY A 305 -28.86 -28.99 -19.37
N ILE A 306 -29.85 -28.92 -18.50
CA ILE A 306 -30.64 -30.07 -18.08
C ILE A 306 -31.94 -29.93 -18.89
N GLU A 307 -32.16 -30.84 -19.83
CA GLU A 307 -33.43 -30.96 -20.56
C GLU A 307 -34.56 -31.46 -19.63
N PRO A 308 -35.82 -31.17 -19.96
CA PRO A 308 -36.95 -31.21 -19.03
C PRO A 308 -37.51 -32.62 -18.84
N ALA A 309 -37.97 -32.90 -17.62
CA ALA A 309 -38.81 -34.06 -17.33
C ALA A 309 -40.18 -33.92 -18.02
N ARG A 310 -40.58 -34.96 -18.75
CA ARG A 310 -41.89 -35.10 -19.40
C ARG A 310 -43.03 -35.12 -18.36
N PRO A 311 -44.23 -34.59 -18.68
CA PRO A 311 -45.40 -34.73 -17.82
C PRO A 311 -45.94 -36.15 -17.89
N ALA A 312 -46.09 -36.81 -16.74
CA ALA A 312 -46.85 -38.05 -16.61
C ALA A 312 -48.34 -37.70 -16.43
N SER A 313 -49.12 -38.01 -17.45
CA SER A 313 -50.57 -38.14 -17.40
C SER A 313 -50.95 -39.54 -16.88
N ALA A 314 -51.70 -39.60 -15.77
CA ALA A 314 -52.63 -40.67 -15.41
C ALA A 314 -53.48 -40.17 -14.22
N MET A 315 -54.79 -39.95 -14.36
CA MET A 315 -55.84 -40.96 -14.18
C MET A 315 -55.74 -41.70 -12.83
N ARG A 316 -56.31 -41.13 -11.78
CA ARG A 316 -57.50 -41.62 -11.04
C ARG A 316 -57.80 -40.74 -9.84
#